data_AF-A0A3B9RAF3-F1
#
_entry.id   AF-A0A3B9RAF3-F1
#
_cell.length_a   1.000
_cell.length_b   1.000
_cell.length_c   1.000
_cell.angle_alpha   90.00
_cell.angle_beta   90.00
_cell.angle_gamma   90.00
#
_symmetry.space_group_name_H-M   'P 1'
#
loop_
_entity.id
_entity.type
_entity.pdbx_description
1 polymer ?
#
loop_
_entity_poly.entity_id
_entity_poly.type
_entity_poly.pdbx_seq_one_letter_code
_entity_poly.pdbx_strand_id
1 'polypeptide(L)'
;MDVKEKIVTINDIPVYNFESLEPLLYTDSNKIHIVNFWAMWCAPCIKELPILKEFEINNPNVEITLVSLDFPEDIETRLKPFLERKGITSKVVLLDDPDQNSWINKIDPNWSGAIPFTIIFNNENRTFHERAFNDIKDLENEVYNTINK
;
A
#
# COMPACT_ATOMS: atom_id res chain seq x y z
N MET A 1 -20.60 -19.58 -17.66
CA MET A 1 -19.18 -19.92 -17.59
C MET A 1 -18.56 -18.89 -16.66
N ASP A 2 -18.51 -19.29 -15.39
CA ASP A 2 -18.33 -18.45 -14.22
C ASP A 2 -16.87 -17.97 -14.10
N VAL A 3 -16.66 -16.66 -14.25
CA VAL A 3 -15.43 -16.02 -13.80
C VAL A 3 -15.66 -15.67 -12.34
N LYS A 4 -15.14 -16.52 -11.43
CA LYS A 4 -15.05 -16.22 -10.01
C LYS A 4 -14.03 -15.09 -9.85
N GLU A 5 -14.50 -13.84 -9.86
CA GLU A 5 -13.74 -12.71 -9.35
C GLU A 5 -13.37 -13.02 -7.91
N LYS A 6 -12.06 -13.04 -7.63
CA LYS A 6 -11.51 -13.20 -6.28
C LYS A 6 -11.74 -11.88 -5.55
N ILE A 7 -12.97 -11.65 -5.10
CA ILE A 7 -13.30 -10.54 -4.19
C ILE A 7 -12.55 -10.85 -2.90
N VAL A 8 -11.43 -10.16 -2.65
CA VAL A 8 -10.86 -10.08 -1.31
C VAL A 8 -11.91 -9.35 -0.49
N THR A 9 -12.67 -10.11 0.30
CA THR A 9 -13.78 -9.59 1.08
C THR A 9 -13.27 -8.56 2.06
N ILE A 10 -13.76 -7.31 1.96
CA ILE A 10 -13.58 -6.22 2.93
C ILE A 10 -13.97 -6.64 4.37
N ASN A 11 -14.61 -7.80 4.52
CA ASN A 11 -15.04 -8.36 5.80
C ASN A 11 -13.91 -8.62 6.80
N ASP A 12 -12.67 -8.84 6.39
CA ASP A 12 -11.56 -9.12 7.32
C ASP A 12 -10.30 -8.34 6.92
N ILE A 13 -10.17 -7.10 7.42
CA ILE A 13 -8.91 -6.34 7.33
C ILE A 13 -7.98 -6.88 8.43
N PRO A 14 -6.88 -7.58 8.10
CA PRO A 14 -5.97 -8.09 9.10
C PRO A 14 -5.25 -6.94 9.81
N VAL A 15 -5.09 -7.08 11.12
CA VAL A 15 -4.31 -6.16 11.96
C VAL A 15 -2.95 -6.80 12.22
N TYR A 16 -1.89 -6.07 11.92
CA TYR A 16 -0.51 -6.50 12.10
C TYR A 16 0.24 -5.56 13.04
N ASN A 17 1.19 -6.11 13.78
CA ASN A 17 2.34 -5.34 14.28
C ASN A 17 3.44 -5.32 13.19
N PHE A 18 4.55 -4.60 13.43
CA PHE A 18 5.60 -4.52 12.42
C PHE A 18 6.22 -5.88 12.10
N GLU A 19 6.44 -6.76 13.09
CA GLU A 19 7.02 -8.09 12.87
C GLU A 19 6.18 -8.95 11.90
N SER A 20 4.85 -8.80 11.94
CA SER A 20 3.94 -9.52 11.05
C SER A 20 3.80 -8.85 9.67
N LEU A 21 4.02 -7.53 9.61
CA LEU A 21 3.99 -6.76 8.36
C LEU A 21 5.28 -6.91 7.55
N GLU A 22 6.43 -6.91 8.22
CA GLU A 22 7.77 -6.86 7.62
C GLU A 22 7.97 -7.87 6.47
N PRO A 23 7.53 -9.14 6.57
CA PRO A 23 7.67 -10.09 5.45
C PRO A 23 6.95 -9.67 4.16
N LEU A 24 5.88 -8.87 4.25
CA LEU A 24 5.16 -8.35 3.08
C LEU A 24 5.93 -7.25 2.35
N LEU A 25 7.00 -6.73 2.95
CA LEU A 25 7.84 -5.69 2.38
C LEU A 25 8.99 -6.27 1.55
N TYR A 26 9.08 -7.59 1.38
CA TYR A 26 10.13 -8.30 0.64
C TYR A 26 9.56 -9.41 -0.24
N THR A 27 10.28 -9.79 -1.30
CA THR A 27 9.87 -10.85 -2.24
C THR A 27 11.11 -11.44 -2.91
N ASP A 28 11.07 -12.74 -3.21
CA ASP A 28 12.08 -13.41 -4.04
C ASP A 28 11.63 -13.56 -5.51
N SER A 29 10.44 -13.05 -5.85
CA SER A 29 9.88 -13.12 -7.20
C SER A 29 10.14 -11.86 -8.04
N ASN A 30 10.16 -12.01 -9.36
CA ASN A 30 10.23 -10.88 -10.30
C ASN A 30 8.91 -10.07 -10.36
N LYS A 31 7.87 -10.49 -9.62
CA LYS A 31 6.59 -9.76 -9.56
C LYS A 31 6.85 -8.40 -8.91
N ILE A 32 6.21 -7.37 -9.44
CA ILE A 32 6.31 -6.01 -8.89
C ILE A 32 5.33 -5.90 -7.71
N HIS A 33 5.85 -5.45 -6.57
CA HIS A 33 5.09 -5.15 -5.38
C HIS A 33 5.12 -3.64 -5.12
N ILE A 34 3.96 -3.07 -4.81
CA ILE A 34 3.81 -1.69 -4.36
C ILE A 34 3.17 -1.74 -2.97
N VAL A 35 3.90 -1.26 -1.97
CA VAL A 35 3.37 -1.14 -0.60
C VAL A 35 3.22 0.33 -0.28
N ASN A 36 2.00 0.75 0.05
CA ASN A 36 1.68 2.14 0.32
C ASN A 36 1.17 2.31 1.76
N PHE A 37 1.85 3.15 2.54
CA PHE A 37 1.47 3.52 3.89
C PHE A 37 0.61 4.78 3.85
N TRP A 38 -0.61 4.68 4.37
CA TRP A 38 -1.61 5.73 4.27
C TRP A 38 -2.55 5.75 5.48
N ALA A 39 -3.38 6.79 5.58
CA ALA A 39 -4.49 6.84 6.55
C ALA A 39 -5.64 7.72 6.04
N MET A 40 -6.85 7.53 6.56
CA MET A 40 -8.03 8.34 6.20
C MET A 40 -7.91 9.81 6.63
N TRP A 41 -7.05 10.13 7.59
CA TRP A 41 -6.79 11.51 8.01
C TRP A 41 -5.69 12.20 7.18
N CYS A 42 -5.05 11.46 6.26
CA CYS A 42 -4.06 11.99 5.34
C CYS A 42 -4.70 12.40 4.00
N ALA A 43 -4.96 13.70 3.84
CA ALA A 43 -5.55 14.25 2.62
C ALA A 43 -4.77 13.93 1.32
N PRO A 44 -3.43 14.04 1.25
CA PRO A 44 -2.69 13.66 0.05
C PRO A 44 -2.80 12.16 -0.25
N CYS A 45 -2.75 11.30 0.79
CA CYS A 45 -2.92 9.86 0.62
C CYS A 45 -4.28 9.51 -0.02
N ILE A 46 -5.38 10.10 0.48
CA ILE A 46 -6.71 9.83 -0.09
C ILE A 46 -6.82 10.23 -1.56
N LYS A 47 -6.10 11.28 -1.99
CA LYS A 47 -6.09 11.73 -3.39
C LYS A 47 -5.37 10.76 -4.31
N GLU A 48 -4.41 10.00 -3.81
CA GLU A 48 -3.61 9.07 -4.62
C GLU A 48 -4.23 7.66 -4.72
N LEU A 49 -5.11 7.27 -3.78
CA LEU A 49 -5.75 5.95 -3.80
C LEU A 49 -6.42 5.60 -5.15
N PRO A 50 -7.13 6.53 -5.84
CA PRO A 50 -7.66 6.26 -7.18
C PRO A 50 -6.58 5.94 -8.22
N ILE A 51 -5.40 6.57 -8.11
CA ILE A 51 -4.27 6.34 -9.01
C ILE A 51 -3.73 4.93 -8.80
N LEU A 52 -3.50 4.53 -7.53
CA LEU A 52 -3.05 3.17 -7.19
C LEU A 52 -4.05 2.12 -7.69
N LYS A 53 -5.35 2.37 -7.47
CA LYS A 53 -6.42 1.48 -7.95
C LYS A 53 -6.41 1.35 -9.47
N GLU A 54 -6.33 2.47 -10.20
CA GLU A 54 -6.27 2.47 -11.67
C GLU A 54 -5.04 1.71 -12.16
N PHE A 55 -3.90 1.92 -11.51
CA PHE A 55 -2.66 1.21 -11.82
C PHE A 55 -2.78 -0.30 -11.63
N GLU A 56 -3.37 -0.77 -10.53
CA GLU A 56 -3.60 -2.19 -10.26
C GLU A 56 -4.50 -2.84 -11.34
N ILE A 57 -5.58 -2.15 -11.74
CA ILE A 57 -6.49 -2.62 -12.79
C ILE A 57 -5.76 -2.75 -14.14
N ASN A 58 -4.92 -1.77 -14.48
CA ASN A 58 -4.18 -1.76 -15.75
C ASN A 58 -3.00 -2.73 -15.76
N ASN A 59 -2.51 -3.17 -14.59
CA ASN A 59 -1.31 -3.98 -14.44
C ASN A 59 -1.58 -5.22 -13.57
N PRO A 60 -2.23 -6.27 -14.11
CA PRO A 60 -2.62 -7.46 -13.33
C PRO A 60 -1.44 -8.27 -12.77
N ASN A 61 -0.22 -8.01 -13.24
CA ASN A 61 1.01 -8.63 -12.74
C ASN A 61 1.65 -7.85 -11.57
N VAL A 62 1.06 -6.75 -11.13
CA VAL A 62 1.48 -5.96 -9.97
C VAL A 62 0.65 -6.38 -8.75
N GLU A 63 1.26 -6.40 -7.58
CA GLU A 63 0.54 -6.53 -6.30
C GLU A 63 0.61 -5.23 -5.51
N ILE A 64 -0.55 -4.63 -5.22
CA ILE A 64 -0.63 -3.46 -4.36
C ILE A 64 -1.11 -3.87 -2.97
N THR A 65 -0.34 -3.52 -1.94
CA THR A 65 -0.75 -3.64 -0.53
C THR A 65 -0.87 -2.25 0.08
N LEU A 66 -2.08 -1.91 0.51
CA LEU A 66 -2.38 -0.66 1.21
C LEU A 66 -2.29 -0.89 2.72
N VAL A 67 -1.26 -0.34 3.36
CA VAL A 67 -1.03 -0.40 4.80
C VAL A 67 -1.68 0.82 5.44
N SER A 68 -2.83 0.62 6.05
CA SER A 68 -3.53 1.66 6.80
C SER A 68 -2.86 1.88 8.16
N LEU A 69 -2.62 3.14 8.50
CA LEU A 69 -2.20 3.65 9.82
C LEU A 69 -3.38 4.29 10.57
N ASP A 70 -4.61 3.94 10.19
CA ASP A 70 -5.80 4.31 10.97
C ASP A 70 -5.87 3.50 12.27
N PHE A 71 -6.77 3.88 13.17
CA PHE A 71 -6.91 3.21 14.46
C PHE A 71 -7.66 1.86 14.32
N PRO A 72 -7.27 0.80 15.04
CA PRO A 72 -7.96 -0.49 15.00
C PRO A 72 -9.45 -0.40 15.35
N GLU A 73 -9.81 0.46 16.29
CA GLU A 73 -11.21 0.71 16.69
C GLU A 73 -12.09 1.31 15.57
N ASP A 74 -11.45 1.94 14.58
CA ASP A 74 -12.12 2.57 13.45
C ASP A 74 -12.34 1.61 12.26
N ILE A 75 -11.84 0.36 12.33
CA ILE A 75 -11.91 -0.61 11.22
C ILE A 75 -13.34 -0.78 10.72
N GLU A 76 -14.26 -1.17 11.61
CA GLU A 76 -15.64 -1.50 11.25
C GLU A 76 -16.47 -0.25 10.93
N THR A 77 -16.28 0.81 11.70
CA THR A 77 -17.18 1.96 11.71
C THR A 77 -16.79 3.03 10.68
N ARG A 78 -15.51 3.09 10.28
CA ARG A 78 -14.98 4.14 9.41
C ARG A 78 -14.19 3.61 8.24
N LEU A 79 -13.20 2.74 8.47
CA LEU A 79 -12.27 2.28 7.43
C LEU A 79 -12.98 1.42 6.38
N LYS A 80 -13.67 0.36 6.79
CA LYS A 80 -14.42 -0.50 5.85
C LYS A 80 -15.45 0.31 5.03
N PRO A 81 -16.33 1.13 5.63
CA PRO A 81 -17.23 2.00 4.87
C PRO A 81 -16.51 2.97 3.93
N PHE A 82 -15.34 3.49 4.32
CA PHE A 82 -14.54 4.36 3.45
C PHE A 82 -14.03 3.61 2.21
N LEU A 83 -13.47 2.41 2.40
CA LEU A 83 -12.98 1.56 1.31
C LEU A 83 -14.10 1.18 0.34
N GLU A 84 -15.26 0.79 0.87
CA GLU A 84 -16.45 0.47 0.08
C GLU A 84 -16.92 1.68 -0.76
N ARG A 85 -17.05 2.85 -0.14
CA ARG A 85 -17.46 4.09 -0.85
C ARG A 85 -16.46 4.50 -1.92
N LYS A 86 -15.17 4.25 -1.71
CA LYS A 86 -14.11 4.52 -2.69
C LYS A 86 -13.94 3.39 -3.71
N GLY A 87 -14.63 2.27 -3.51
CA GLY A 87 -14.52 1.06 -4.34
C GLY A 87 -13.09 0.53 -4.39
N ILE A 88 -12.36 0.58 -3.27
CA ILE A 88 -11.02 0.02 -3.18
C ILE A 88 -11.13 -1.50 -3.12
N THR A 89 -10.47 -2.17 -4.07
CA THR A 89 -10.42 -3.64 -4.18
C THR A 89 -9.03 -4.21 -3.91
N SER A 90 -8.03 -3.35 -3.77
CA SER A 90 -6.66 -3.72 -3.45
C SER A 90 -6.58 -4.41 -2.09
N LYS A 91 -5.52 -5.17 -1.85
CA LYS A 91 -5.25 -5.76 -0.54
C LYS A 91 -5.03 -4.65 0.49
N VAL A 92 -5.85 -4.62 1.54
CA VAL A 92 -5.72 -3.67 2.65
C VAL A 92 -5.33 -4.44 3.92
N VAL A 93 -4.38 -3.89 4.66
CA VAL A 93 -4.00 -4.35 6.00
C VAL A 93 -3.94 -3.14 6.93
N LEU A 94 -4.13 -3.33 8.23
CA LEU A 94 -3.93 -2.28 9.22
C LEU A 94 -2.65 -2.57 10.02
N LEU A 95 -1.78 -1.58 10.16
CA LEU A 95 -0.61 -1.65 11.03
C LEU A 95 -0.95 -0.98 12.37
N ASP A 96 -1.05 -1.78 13.42
CA ASP A 96 -1.22 -1.37 14.80
C ASP A 96 0.08 -1.59 15.55
N ASP A 97 1.02 -0.66 15.38
CA ASP A 97 2.30 -0.69 16.07
C ASP A 97 2.67 0.73 16.55
N PRO A 98 2.45 1.04 17.84
CA PRO A 98 2.58 2.40 18.36
C PRO A 98 4.03 2.89 18.42
N ASP A 99 5.03 1.99 18.38
CA ASP A 99 6.45 2.38 18.38
C ASP A 99 6.95 2.60 16.95
N GLN A 100 6.43 3.65 16.31
CA GLN A 100 6.76 4.00 14.92
C GLN A 100 8.26 4.17 14.69
N ASN A 101 8.96 4.76 15.65
CA ASN A 101 10.40 5.00 15.57
C ASN A 101 11.21 3.70 15.48
N SER A 102 10.70 2.61 16.06
CA SER A 102 11.37 1.30 16.05
C SER A 102 11.41 0.64 14.67
N TRP A 103 10.43 0.94 13.82
CA TRP A 103 10.26 0.25 12.54
C TRP A 103 10.44 1.15 11.31
N ILE A 104 10.20 2.46 11.40
CA ILE A 104 10.46 3.40 10.29
C ILE A 104 11.91 3.26 9.81
N ASN A 105 12.87 3.31 10.75
CA ASN A 105 14.30 3.17 10.45
C ASN A 105 14.69 1.80 9.89
N LYS A 106 13.89 0.75 10.16
CA LYS A 106 14.11 -0.60 9.61
C LYS A 106 13.64 -0.68 8.16
N ILE A 107 12.58 0.05 7.81
CA ILE A 107 12.06 0.13 6.44
C ILE A 107 12.98 0.98 5.57
N ASP A 108 13.22 2.22 5.97
CA ASP A 108 14.15 3.13 5.31
C ASP A 108 14.67 4.15 6.35
N PRO A 109 15.98 4.19 6.65
CA PRO A 109 16.55 5.15 7.59
C PRO A 109 16.44 6.62 7.11
N ASN A 110 16.09 6.86 5.85
CA ASN A 110 15.84 8.20 5.33
C ASN A 110 14.36 8.59 5.38
N TRP A 111 13.46 7.67 5.72
CA TRP A 111 12.04 7.98 5.85
C TRP A 111 11.80 8.82 7.11
N SER A 112 11.20 10.00 6.94
CA SER A 112 10.90 10.91 8.06
C SER A 112 9.75 10.43 8.96
N GLY A 113 9.01 9.40 8.53
CA GLY A 113 7.73 8.98 9.10
C GLY A 113 6.52 9.69 8.49
N ALA A 114 6.71 10.62 7.56
CA ALA A 114 5.59 11.25 6.87
C ALA A 114 4.87 10.28 5.92
N ILE A 115 3.55 10.45 5.79
CA ILE A 115 2.73 9.74 4.81
C ILE A 115 2.12 10.72 3.80
N PRO A 116 1.88 10.29 2.54
CA PRO A 116 2.04 8.92 2.04
C PRO A 116 3.50 8.50 1.88
N PHE A 117 3.76 7.22 2.11
CA PHE A 117 5.05 6.59 1.86
C PHE A 117 4.85 5.33 1.04
N THR A 118 5.54 5.22 -0.09
CA THR A 118 5.41 4.09 -1.00
C THR A 118 6.74 3.38 -1.21
N ILE A 119 6.73 2.05 -1.11
CA ILE A 119 7.82 1.18 -1.49
C ILE A 119 7.44 0.52 -2.82
N ILE A 120 8.31 0.62 -3.81
CA ILE A 120 8.17 -0.11 -5.07
C ILE A 120 9.35 -1.07 -5.16
N PHE A 121 9.08 -2.36 -5.36
CA PHE A 121 10.15 -3.35 -5.39
C PHE A 121 9.78 -4.63 -6.14
N ASN A 122 10.82 -5.36 -6.55
CA ASN A 122 10.78 -6.79 -6.85
C ASN A 122 11.95 -7.46 -6.12
N ASN A 123 12.37 -8.65 -6.56
CA ASN A 123 13.52 -9.35 -6.01
C ASN A 123 14.90 -8.78 -6.39
N GLU A 124 14.97 -7.84 -7.32
CA GLU A 124 16.22 -7.24 -7.81
C GLU A 124 16.38 -5.78 -7.34
N ASN A 125 15.31 -5.00 -7.48
CA ASN A 125 15.30 -3.56 -7.35
C ASN A 125 14.29 -3.09 -6.31
N ARG A 126 14.61 -1.96 -5.64
CA ARG A 126 13.77 -1.30 -4.64
C ARG A 126 13.93 0.22 -4.69
N THR A 127 12.82 0.95 -4.55
CA THR A 127 12.79 2.40 -4.32
C THR A 127 11.78 2.77 -3.24
N PHE A 128 11.99 3.95 -2.66
CA PHE A 128 11.19 4.53 -1.58
C PHE A 128 10.73 5.93 -1.99
N HIS A 129 9.46 6.25 -1.71
CA HIS A 129 8.81 7.49 -2.14
C HIS A 129 8.02 8.10 -1.00
N GLU A 130 8.59 9.11 -0.34
CA GLU A 130 7.92 9.91 0.69
C GLU A 130 7.18 11.10 0.06
N ARG A 131 6.25 10.80 -0.84
CA ARG A 131 5.42 11.78 -1.55
C ARG A 131 4.19 11.11 -2.13
N ALA A 132 3.18 11.92 -2.42
CA ALA A 132 2.06 11.45 -3.24
C ALA A 132 2.46 11.37 -4.72
N PHE A 133 1.77 10.50 -5.45
CA PHE A 133 1.81 10.50 -6.92
C PHE A 133 0.78 11.49 -7.47
N ASN A 134 1.19 12.32 -8.44
CA ASN A 134 0.34 13.39 -8.97
C ASN A 134 -0.73 12.86 -9.95
N ASP A 135 -0.36 11.88 -10.75
CA ASP A 135 -1.21 11.21 -11.72
C ASP A 135 -0.70 9.79 -12.01
N ILE A 136 -1.40 9.06 -12.88
CA ILE A 136 -1.03 7.70 -13.26
C ILE A 136 0.35 7.61 -13.94
N LYS A 137 0.74 8.64 -14.71
CA LYS A 137 2.02 8.64 -15.43
C LYS A 137 3.19 8.81 -14.47
N ASP A 138 3.01 9.63 -13.43
CA ASP A 138 3.98 9.78 -12.36
C ASP A 138 4.29 8.41 -11.72
N LEU A 139 3.24 7.66 -11.33
CA LEU A 139 3.41 6.30 -10.79
C LEU A 139 4.05 5.32 -11.79
N GLU A 140 3.58 5.31 -13.04
CA GLU A 140 4.13 4.47 -14.11
C GLU A 140 5.63 4.72 -14.32
N ASN A 141 6.05 5.99 -14.31
CA ASN A 141 7.45 6.37 -14.45
C ASN A 141 8.29 5.86 -13.28
N GLU A 142 7.81 5.98 -12.04
CA GLU A 142 8.55 5.50 -10.88
C GLU A 142 8.66 3.97 -10.84
N VAL A 143 7.60 3.26 -11.25
CA VAL A 143 7.67 1.80 -11.43
C VAL A 143 8.66 1.43 -12.52
N TYR A 144 8.60 2.08 -13.68
CA TYR A 144 9.55 1.84 -14.78
C TYR A 144 10.99 2.11 -14.34
N ASN A 145 11.26 3.25 -13.71
CA ASN A 145 12.59 3.61 -13.22
C ASN A 145 13.09 2.68 -12.12
N THR A 146 12.20 2.07 -11.35
CA THR A 146 12.58 1.09 -10.33
C THR A 146 13.02 -0.21 -10.98
N ILE A 147 12.25 -0.73 -11.92
CA ILE A 147 12.48 -2.08 -12.48
C ILE A 147 13.56 -2.11 -13.57
N ASN A 148 13.90 -0.97 -14.17
CA ASN A 148 14.94 -0.86 -15.21
C ASN A 148 16.26 -0.27 -14.69
N LYS A 149 16.50 -0.31 -13.39
CA LYS A 149 17.82 -0.06 -12.79
C LYS A 149 18.72 -1.27 -12.93
#